data_AF-A0A658IGY4-F1
#
_entry.id   AF-A0A658IGY4-F1
#
_cell.length_a   1.000
_cell.length_b   1.000
_cell.length_c   1.000
_cell.angle_alpha   90.00
_cell.angle_beta   90.00
_cell.angle_gamma   90.00
#
_symmetry.space_group_name_H-M   'P 1'
#
loop_
_entity.id
_entity.type
_entity.pdbx_description
1 polymer ?
#
loop_
_entity_poly.entity_id
_entity_poly.type
_entity_poly.pdbx_seq_one_letter_code
_entity_poly.pdbx_strand_id
1 'polypeptide(L)'
;MNWSAIFRYDEDTGNLHWNIPRRGHKPNAVAGTKHSRGYLQLGHKGKKYFVHRVIWDLIYPEDKLKPGEEIDHINHDKTDNRRCNLRKVPHKDNARNMPLNPLNTSGVTGVVWRKNEGKWQAQLRRNDTCIYLGSYSTFEEAVAVRKMAEKEFGFHHNHGADKCD
;
A
#
# COMPACT_ATOMS: atom_id res chain seq x y z
N MET A 1 -8.41 -14.05 -17.79
CA MET A 1 -7.56 -13.59 -18.92
C MET A 1 -6.24 -14.32 -18.83
N ASN A 2 -5.72 -14.89 -19.92
CA ASN A 2 -4.43 -15.58 -19.87
C ASN A 2 -3.30 -14.55 -20.03
N TRP A 3 -2.77 -14.05 -18.92
CA TRP A 3 -1.69 -13.04 -18.94
C TRP A 3 -0.35 -13.61 -19.41
N SER A 4 -0.09 -14.91 -19.20
CA SER A 4 1.19 -15.55 -19.54
C SER A 4 1.50 -15.54 -21.05
N ALA A 5 0.45 -15.52 -21.89
CA ALA A 5 0.61 -15.39 -23.34
C ALA A 5 1.02 -13.97 -23.79
N ILE A 6 0.84 -12.96 -22.93
CA ILE A 6 1.02 -11.55 -23.26
C ILE A 6 2.25 -10.99 -22.55
N PHE A 7 2.51 -11.45 -21.32
CA PHE A 7 3.52 -10.90 -20.43
C PHE A 7 4.38 -11.98 -19.80
N ARG A 8 5.62 -11.60 -19.53
CA ARG A 8 6.56 -12.35 -18.69
C ARG A 8 6.83 -11.55 -17.42
N TYR A 9 6.74 -12.19 -16.26
CA TYR A 9 7.13 -11.61 -14.98
C TYR A 9 8.59 -11.98 -14.68
N ASP A 10 9.37 -11.01 -14.24
CA ASP A 10 10.75 -11.16 -13.77
C ASP A 10 10.74 -11.06 -12.24
N GLU A 11 10.94 -12.19 -11.56
CA GLU A 11 10.78 -12.26 -10.09
C GLU A 11 11.87 -11.49 -9.34
N ASP A 12 13.08 -11.41 -9.90
CA ASP A 12 14.24 -10.76 -9.29
C ASP A 12 14.06 -9.25 -9.25
N THR A 13 13.59 -8.67 -10.37
CA THR A 13 13.40 -7.22 -10.50
C THR A 13 11.99 -6.76 -10.13
N GLY A 14 11.01 -7.68 -10.12
CA GLY A 14 9.60 -7.35 -9.97
C GLY A 14 8.99 -6.73 -11.24
N ASN A 15 9.69 -6.75 -12.37
CA ASN A 15 9.21 -6.13 -13.60
C ASN A 15 8.32 -7.06 -14.42
N LEU A 16 7.38 -6.45 -15.14
CA LEU A 16 6.59 -7.13 -16.14
C LEU A 16 7.15 -6.78 -17.52
N HIS A 17 7.32 -7.74 -18.41
CA HIS A 17 7.84 -7.54 -19.77
C HIS A 17 6.81 -7.97 -20.81
N TRP A 18 6.74 -7.25 -21.93
CA TRP A 18 5.92 -7.67 -23.08
C TRP A 18 6.53 -8.92 -23.73
N ASN A 19 5.77 -10.00 -23.79
CA ASN A 19 6.19 -11.26 -24.43
C ASN A 19 5.88 -11.27 -25.94
N ILE A 20 5.01 -10.37 -26.41
CA ILE A 20 4.64 -10.20 -27.81
C ILE A 20 5.17 -8.88 -28.36
N PRO A 21 5.63 -8.84 -29.62
CA PRO A 21 5.97 -7.58 -30.28
C PRO A 21 4.72 -6.71 -30.40
N ARG A 22 4.85 -5.43 -30.07
CA ARG A 22 3.76 -4.47 -30.14
C ARG A 22 4.22 -3.25 -30.93
N ARG A 23 3.31 -2.65 -31.69
CA ARG A 23 3.61 -1.43 -32.47
C ARG A 23 4.21 -0.37 -31.54
N GLY A 24 5.46 0.02 -31.81
CA GLY A 24 6.18 1.04 -31.04
C GLY A 24 6.98 0.53 -29.83
N HIS A 25 7.01 -0.79 -29.55
CA HIS A 25 7.79 -1.35 -28.43
C HIS A 25 8.68 -2.50 -28.88
N LYS A 26 9.93 -2.48 -28.41
CA LYS A 26 10.87 -3.59 -28.60
C LYS A 26 10.34 -4.84 -27.88
N PRO A 27 10.58 -6.05 -28.41
CA PRO A 27 10.38 -7.28 -27.66
C PRO A 27 11.06 -7.20 -26.29
N ASN A 28 10.45 -7.77 -25.24
CA ASN A 28 10.94 -7.74 -23.85
C ASN A 28 11.02 -6.35 -23.20
N ALA A 29 10.44 -5.30 -23.79
CA ALA A 29 10.33 -4.01 -23.11
C ALA A 29 9.55 -4.13 -21.79
N VAL A 30 9.99 -3.41 -20.75
CA VAL A 30 9.27 -3.31 -19.48
C VAL A 30 7.89 -2.71 -19.74
N ALA A 31 6.87 -3.36 -19.20
CA ALA A 31 5.48 -3.00 -19.32
C ALA A 31 5.04 -2.16 -18.13
N GLY A 32 4.44 -1.01 -18.44
CA GLY A 32 3.77 -0.17 -17.47
C GLY A 32 4.30 1.25 -17.45
N THR A 33 3.46 2.18 -17.04
CA THR A 33 3.79 3.59 -16.80
C THR A 33 3.22 4.04 -15.48
N LYS A 34 3.85 5.03 -14.84
CA LYS A 34 3.42 5.55 -13.55
C LYS A 34 2.06 6.26 -13.68
N HIS A 35 1.09 5.80 -12.90
CA HIS A 35 -0.21 6.44 -12.73
C HIS A 35 -0.11 7.62 -11.75
N SER A 36 -1.07 8.55 -11.78
CA SER A 36 -1.10 9.73 -10.88
C SER A 36 -1.07 9.37 -9.39
N ARG A 37 -1.56 8.18 -9.02
CA ARG A 37 -1.53 7.65 -7.64
C ARG A 37 -0.24 6.92 -7.27
N GLY A 38 0.76 6.89 -8.16
CA GLY A 38 2.07 6.26 -7.95
C GLY A 38 2.19 4.81 -8.44
N TYR A 39 1.08 4.10 -8.62
CA TYR A 39 1.08 2.72 -9.13
C TYR A 39 1.54 2.64 -10.59
N LEU A 40 2.21 1.55 -10.98
CA LEU A 40 2.41 1.23 -12.39
C LEU A 40 1.10 0.68 -13.01
N GLN A 41 0.75 1.17 -14.19
CA GLN A 41 -0.40 0.71 -14.98
C GLN A 41 -0.01 0.42 -16.42
N LEU A 42 -0.74 -0.49 -17.08
CA LEU A 42 -0.58 -0.78 -18.50
C LEU A 42 -1.93 -0.81 -19.22
N GLY A 43 -1.89 -0.60 -20.53
CA GLY A 43 -3.07 -0.68 -21.40
C GLY A 43 -3.05 -1.94 -22.26
N HIS A 44 -4.13 -2.73 -22.25
CA HIS A 44 -4.30 -3.90 -23.12
C HIS A 44 -5.74 -3.96 -23.64
N LYS A 45 -5.92 -4.12 -24.96
CA LYS A 45 -7.23 -4.14 -25.65
C LYS A 45 -8.18 -3.01 -25.21
N GLY A 46 -7.67 -1.78 -25.14
CA GLY A 46 -8.47 -0.59 -24.77
C GLY A 46 -8.78 -0.43 -23.28
N LYS A 47 -8.38 -1.40 -22.43
CA LYS A 47 -8.57 -1.33 -20.97
C LYS A 47 -7.25 -1.08 -20.25
N LYS A 48 -7.33 -0.41 -19.10
CA LYS A 48 -6.17 -0.17 -18.21
C LYS A 48 -6.16 -1.19 -17.07
N TYR A 49 -4.97 -1.65 -16.70
CA TYR A 49 -4.74 -2.62 -15.64
C TYR A 49 -3.56 -2.15 -14.77
N PHE A 50 -3.64 -2.37 -13.45
CA PHE A 50 -2.50 -2.14 -12.57
C PHE A 50 -1.52 -3.30 -12.66
N VAL A 51 -0.23 -2.97 -12.76
CA VAL A 51 0.85 -3.95 -12.98
C VAL A 51 0.91 -4.96 -11.83
N HIS A 52 0.86 -4.52 -10.58
CA HIS A 52 0.86 -5.42 -9.41
C HIS A 52 -0.26 -6.47 -9.43
N ARG A 53 -1.44 -6.15 -10.00
CA ARG A 53 -2.57 -7.11 -10.09
C ARG A 53 -2.33 -8.13 -11.19
N VAL A 54 -1.77 -7.69 -12.32
CA VAL A 54 -1.38 -8.59 -13.42
C VAL A 54 -0.28 -9.55 -12.95
N ILE A 55 0.71 -9.03 -12.21
CA ILE A 55 1.77 -9.84 -11.59
C ILE A 55 1.16 -10.85 -10.61
N TRP A 56 0.28 -10.43 -9.71
CA TRP A 56 -0.40 -11.36 -8.80
C TRP A 56 -1.13 -12.48 -9.56
N ASP A 57 -1.87 -12.13 -10.61
CA ASP A 57 -2.58 -13.10 -11.44
C ASP A 57 -1.65 -14.09 -12.16
N LEU A 58 -0.41 -13.71 -12.45
CA LEU A 58 0.61 -14.55 -13.08
C LEU A 58 1.26 -15.50 -12.06
N ILE A 59 1.60 -15.01 -10.88
CA ILE A 59 2.23 -15.79 -9.80
C ILE A 59 1.20 -16.78 -9.21
N TYR A 60 -0.05 -16.33 -9.04
CA TYR A 60 -1.11 -17.09 -8.39
C TYR A 60 -2.35 -17.19 -9.30
N PRO A 61 -2.32 -18.06 -10.33
CA PRO A 61 -3.42 -18.18 -11.29
C PRO A 61 -4.75 -18.61 -10.66
N GLU A 62 -4.70 -19.44 -9.61
CA GLU A 62 -5.89 -19.94 -8.90
C GLU A 62 -6.38 -19.02 -7.77
N ASP A 63 -5.56 -18.04 -7.36
CA ASP A 63 -5.88 -17.16 -6.22
C ASP A 63 -6.22 -15.73 -6.66
N LYS A 64 -7.24 -15.63 -7.52
CA LYS A 64 -7.73 -14.35 -8.04
C LYS A 64 -8.24 -13.43 -6.94
N LEU A 65 -8.11 -12.12 -7.16
CA LEU A 65 -8.71 -11.11 -6.28
C LEU A 65 -10.24 -11.23 -6.32
N LYS A 66 -10.84 -11.34 -5.14
CA LYS A 66 -12.28 -11.26 -4.94
C LYS A 66 -12.70 -9.81 -4.69
N PRO A 67 -14.00 -9.47 -4.85
CA PRO A 67 -14.51 -8.16 -4.46
C PRO A 67 -14.14 -7.81 -3.01
N GLY A 68 -13.56 -6.63 -2.81
CA GLY A 68 -13.10 -6.15 -1.49
C GLY A 68 -11.67 -6.56 -1.10
N GLU A 69 -11.00 -7.38 -1.91
CA GLU A 69 -9.58 -7.70 -1.76
C GLU A 69 -8.70 -6.76 -2.59
N GLU A 70 -7.50 -6.51 -2.10
CA GLU A 70 -6.49 -5.66 -2.72
C GLU A 70 -5.13 -6.35 -2.67
N ILE A 71 -4.24 -5.99 -3.59
CA ILE A 71 -2.81 -6.32 -3.47
C ILE A 71 -2.12 -5.13 -2.83
N ASP A 72 -1.63 -5.33 -1.62
CA ASP A 72 -0.89 -4.36 -0.83
C ASP A 72 0.62 -4.50 -1.08
N HIS A 73 1.29 -3.35 -1.11
CA HIS A 73 2.74 -3.21 -1.18
C HIS A 73 3.25 -3.03 0.25
N ILE A 74 3.88 -4.06 0.79
CA ILE A 74 4.28 -4.13 2.21
C ILE A 74 5.16 -2.93 2.60
N ASN A 75 6.09 -2.53 1.73
CA ASN A 75 7.02 -1.41 1.92
C ASN A 75 6.49 -0.03 1.48
N HIS A 76 5.23 0.07 1.03
CA HIS A 76 4.60 1.29 0.49
C HIS A 76 5.16 1.83 -0.83
N ASP A 77 6.22 1.22 -1.38
CA ASP A 77 6.69 1.50 -2.72
C ASP A 77 5.81 0.78 -3.74
N LYS A 78 4.96 1.56 -4.40
CA LYS A 78 3.99 1.11 -5.41
C LYS A 78 4.63 0.67 -6.73
N THR A 79 5.93 0.86 -6.88
CA THR A 79 6.71 0.46 -8.05
C THR A 79 7.50 -0.83 -7.83
N ASP A 80 7.78 -1.18 -6.57
CA ASP A 80 8.38 -2.45 -6.19
C ASP A 80 7.35 -3.58 -6.22
N ASN A 81 7.24 -4.25 -7.37
CA ASN A 81 6.30 -5.37 -7.57
C ASN A 81 6.98 -6.74 -7.42
N ARG A 82 8.06 -6.83 -6.64
CA ARG A 82 8.66 -8.12 -6.29
C ARG A 82 7.68 -8.94 -5.44
N ARG A 83 7.63 -10.25 -5.64
CA ARG A 83 6.70 -11.17 -4.96
C ARG A 83 6.75 -11.03 -3.44
N CYS A 84 7.94 -10.86 -2.87
CA CYS A 84 8.15 -10.69 -1.43
C CYS A 84 7.53 -9.41 -0.86
N ASN A 85 7.28 -8.40 -1.70
CA ASN A 85 6.69 -7.12 -1.32
C ASN A 85 5.18 -7.05 -1.56
N LEU A 86 4.59 -8.03 -2.26
CA LEU A 86 3.17 -8.06 -2.57
C LEU A 86 2.43 -9.03 -1.67
N ARG A 87 1.27 -8.62 -1.14
CA ARG A 87 0.35 -9.51 -0.44
C ARG A 87 -1.09 -9.24 -0.80
N LYS A 88 -1.91 -10.28 -0.90
CA LYS A 88 -3.36 -10.13 -1.04
C LYS A 88 -3.99 -9.98 0.34
N VAL A 89 -4.73 -8.90 0.53
CA VAL A 89 -5.35 -8.55 1.80
C VAL A 89 -6.75 -7.98 1.59
N PRO A 90 -7.66 -8.11 2.57
CA PRO A 90 -8.87 -7.32 2.61
C PRO A 90 -8.54 -5.82 2.65
N HIS A 91 -9.39 -4.98 2.06
CA HIS A 91 -9.24 -3.52 2.08
C HIS A 91 -8.99 -2.95 3.49
N LYS A 92 -9.64 -3.51 4.52
CA LYS A 92 -9.49 -3.08 5.91
C LYS A 92 -8.08 -3.31 6.46
N ASP A 93 -7.42 -4.38 6.03
CA ASP A 93 -6.07 -4.71 6.49
C ASP A 93 -5.03 -3.92 5.70
N ASN A 94 -5.27 -3.64 4.40
CA ASN A 94 -4.48 -2.68 3.64
C ASN A 94 -4.50 -1.28 4.31
N ALA A 95 -5.67 -0.84 4.80
CA ALA A 95 -5.78 0.42 5.53
C ALA A 95 -4.96 0.47 6.83
N ARG A 96 -4.64 -0.68 7.42
CA ARG A 96 -3.73 -0.81 8.58
C ARG A 96 -2.25 -0.84 8.20
N ASN A 97 -1.93 -0.73 6.92
CA ASN A 97 -0.58 -0.58 6.38
C ASN A 97 -0.47 0.70 5.54
N MET A 98 -1.12 1.78 5.97
CA MET A 98 -1.00 3.06 5.28
C MET A 98 0.24 3.84 5.73
N PRO A 99 0.94 4.55 4.82
CA PRO A 99 2.01 5.48 5.18
C PRO A 99 1.47 6.67 5.97
N LEU A 100 2.38 7.45 6.56
CA LEU A 100 2.05 8.73 7.19
C LEU A 100 1.31 9.63 6.19
N ASN A 101 0.25 10.28 6.67
CA ASN A 101 -0.47 11.25 5.85
C ASN A 101 0.46 12.47 5.63
N PRO A 102 0.69 12.92 4.38
CA PRO A 102 1.53 14.09 4.11
C PRO A 102 1.00 15.39 4.73
N LEU A 103 -0.27 15.45 5.13
CA LEU A 103 -0.85 16.58 5.88
C LEU A 103 -0.72 16.42 7.41
N ASN A 104 -0.11 15.33 7.88
CA ASN A 104 0.14 15.13 9.30
C ASN A 104 1.18 16.15 9.78
N THR A 105 0.87 16.86 10.86
CA THR A 105 1.73 17.92 11.41
C THR A 105 2.48 17.49 12.67
N SER A 106 2.17 16.33 13.24
CA SER A 106 2.79 15.81 14.46
C SER A 106 3.91 14.80 14.19
N GLY A 107 4.04 14.32 12.95
CA GLY A 107 4.95 13.23 12.59
C GLY A 107 4.45 11.84 12.99
N VAL A 108 3.29 11.73 13.65
CA VAL A 108 2.75 10.44 14.13
C VAL A 108 1.26 10.34 13.85
N THR A 109 0.85 9.25 13.19
CA THR A 109 -0.56 8.99 12.87
C THR A 109 -1.39 8.89 14.15
N GLY A 110 -2.47 9.68 14.25
CA GLY A 110 -3.39 9.61 15.38
C GLY A 110 -2.91 10.31 16.66
N VAL A 111 -1.80 11.05 16.61
CA VAL A 111 -1.37 11.93 17.72
C VAL A 111 -1.56 13.38 17.27
N VAL A 112 -2.33 14.16 18.02
CA VAL A 112 -2.67 15.56 17.64
C VAL A 112 -2.54 16.49 18.84
N TRP A 113 -2.03 17.70 18.61
CA TRP A 113 -2.00 18.75 19.65
C TRP A 113 -3.36 19.44 19.74
N ARG A 114 -4.00 19.41 20.91
CA ARG A 114 -5.25 20.12 21.21
C ARG A 114 -4.93 21.45 21.86
N LYS A 115 -4.88 22.53 21.06
CA LYS A 115 -4.58 23.90 21.54
C LYS A 115 -5.49 24.35 22.69
N ASN A 116 -6.77 24.02 22.64
CA ASN A 116 -7.74 24.42 23.66
C ASN A 116 -7.50 23.74 25.01
N GLU A 117 -6.94 22.53 25.01
CA GLU A 117 -6.67 21.75 26.23
C GLU A 117 -5.21 21.88 26.68
N GLY A 118 -4.31 22.37 25.81
CA GLY A 118 -2.87 22.38 26.05
C GLY A 118 -2.28 20.97 26.20
N LYS A 119 -2.85 19.98 25.51
CA LYS A 119 -2.49 18.55 25.64
C LYS A 119 -2.35 17.85 24.30
N TRP A 120 -1.53 16.80 24.29
CA TRP A 120 -1.40 15.85 23.19
C TRP A 120 -2.47 14.77 23.30
N GLN A 121 -3.38 14.73 22.35
CA GLN A 121 -4.40 13.68 22.27
C GLN A 121 -3.90 12.53 21.40
N ALA A 122 -3.98 11.31 21.94
CA ALA A 122 -3.80 10.06 21.20
C ALA A 122 -5.16 9.45 20.85
N GLN A 123 -5.32 9.05 19.59
CA GLN A 123 -6.52 8.40 19.09
C GLN A 123 -6.17 7.34 18.06
N LEU A 124 -7.04 6.33 17.91
CA LEU A 124 -6.88 5.27 16.93
C LEU A 124 -8.18 4.97 16.21
N ARG A 125 -8.12 4.85 14.88
CA ARG A 125 -9.29 4.48 14.09
C ARG A 125 -9.30 2.99 13.85
N ARG A 126 -10.34 2.31 14.32
CA ARG A 126 -10.58 0.90 14.02
C ARG A 126 -11.92 0.79 13.30
N ASN A 127 -11.89 0.30 12.06
CA ASN A 127 -13.06 0.31 11.17
C ASN A 127 -13.62 1.74 11.05
N ASP A 128 -14.91 1.92 11.36
CA ASP A 128 -15.63 3.19 11.27
C ASP A 128 -15.67 3.95 12.60
N THR A 129 -14.94 3.49 13.62
CA THR A 129 -14.94 4.09 14.96
C THR A 129 -13.58 4.68 15.31
N CYS A 130 -13.59 5.90 15.84
CA CYS A 130 -12.42 6.52 16.46
C CYS A 130 -12.41 6.17 17.96
N ILE A 131 -11.36 5.49 18.39
CA ILE A 131 -11.09 5.14 19.77
C ILE A 131 -10.21 6.25 20.36
N TYR A 132 -10.70 6.91 21.40
CA TYR A 132 -9.91 7.85 22.19
C TYR A 132 -9.02 7.04 23.14
N LEU A 133 -7.70 7.27 23.05
CA LEU A 133 -6.72 6.58 23.89
C LEU A 133 -6.35 7.40 25.13
N GLY A 134 -6.50 8.72 25.05
CA GLY A 134 -6.19 9.64 26.14
C GLY A 134 -5.66 10.98 25.65
N SER A 135 -5.48 11.90 26.61
CA SER A 135 -4.82 13.19 26.43
C SER A 135 -3.71 13.32 27.46
N TYR A 136 -2.51 13.65 26.98
CA TYR A 136 -1.26 13.62 27.72
C TYR A 136 -0.58 14.99 27.68
N SER A 137 0.24 15.29 28.68
CA SER A 137 0.97 16.56 28.75
C SER A 137 2.18 16.58 27.81
N THR A 138 2.76 15.41 27.54
CA THR A 138 3.95 15.26 26.70
C THR A 138 3.62 14.55 25.38
N PHE A 139 4.40 14.84 24.34
CA PHE A 139 4.22 14.23 23.03
C PHE A 139 4.58 12.74 23.09
N GLU A 140 5.66 12.43 23.81
CA GLU A 140 6.26 11.11 23.95
C GLU A 140 5.28 10.12 24.60
N GLU A 141 4.54 10.54 25.62
CA GLU A 141 3.49 9.73 26.26
C GLU A 141 2.37 9.39 25.28
N ALA A 142 1.87 10.38 24.54
CA ALA A 142 0.82 10.18 23.56
C ALA A 142 1.27 9.22 22.44
N VAL A 143 2.53 9.34 22.00
CA VAL A 143 3.13 8.44 21.00
C VAL A 143 3.29 7.02 21.55
N ALA A 144 3.76 6.87 22.78
CA ALA A 144 3.93 5.55 23.41
C ALA A 144 2.58 4.81 23.50
N VAL A 145 1.54 5.50 23.97
CA VAL A 145 0.18 4.96 24.06
C VAL A 145 -0.37 4.61 22.68
N ARG A 146 -0.14 5.46 21.68
CA ARG A 146 -0.53 5.20 20.29
C ARG A 146 0.14 3.92 19.75
N LYS A 147 1.45 3.76 19.93
CA LYS A 147 2.20 2.58 19.45
C LYS A 147 1.79 1.29 20.17
N MET A 148 1.52 1.36 21.48
CA MET A 148 0.99 0.23 22.23
C MET A 148 -0.37 -0.22 21.67
N ALA A 149 -1.28 0.73 21.43
CA ALA A 149 -2.58 0.44 20.85
C ALA A 149 -2.46 -0.15 19.44
N GLU A 150 -1.57 0.36 18.59
CA GLU A 150 -1.33 -0.22 17.26
C GLU A 150 -0.96 -1.70 17.31
N LYS A 151 -0.08 -2.08 18.23
CA LYS A 151 0.32 -3.47 18.46
C LYS A 151 -0.86 -4.32 18.95
N GLU A 152 -1.64 -3.81 19.90
CA GLU A 152 -2.82 -4.50 20.45
C GLU A 152 -3.90 -4.73 19.38
N PHE A 153 -4.14 -3.73 18.52
CA PHE A 153 -5.16 -3.80 17.46
C PHE A 153 -4.66 -4.43 16.15
N GLY A 154 -3.43 -4.94 16.11
CA GLY A 154 -2.88 -5.67 14.97
C GLY A 154 -2.61 -4.81 13.75
N PHE A 155 -2.12 -3.59 13.94
CA PHE A 155 -1.63 -2.75 12.84
C PHE A 155 -0.31 -3.30 12.28
N HIS A 156 -0.06 -3.04 11.01
CA HIS A 156 1.22 -3.40 10.41
C HIS A 156 2.34 -2.52 10.99
N HIS A 157 3.54 -3.06 11.18
CA HIS A 157 4.64 -2.30 11.78
C HIS A 157 5.09 -1.10 10.92
N ASN A 158 4.78 -1.10 9.62
CA ASN A 158 5.01 0.04 8.72
C ASN A 158 3.90 1.10 8.79
N HIS A 159 2.83 0.89 9.55
CA HIS A 159 1.74 1.87 9.60
C HIS A 159 2.22 3.23 10.10
N GLY A 160 1.93 4.28 9.34
CA GLY A 160 2.38 5.62 9.67
C GLY A 160 3.88 5.85 9.46
N ALA A 161 4.60 4.93 8.79
CA ALA A 161 5.96 5.18 8.36
C ALA A 161 5.99 6.30 7.30
N ASP A 162 7.09 7.05 7.28
CA ASP A 162 7.33 8.00 6.21
C ASP A 162 7.39 7.26 4.88
N LYS A 163 6.83 7.88 3.84
CA LYS A 163 7.07 7.38 2.49
C LYS A 163 8.56 7.53 2.24
N CYS A 164 9.26 6.42 1.99
CA CYS A 164 10.58 6.51 1.40
C CYS A 164 10.43 7.25 0.07
N ASP A 165 11.15 8.37 -0.06
CA ASP A 165 11.18 9.23 -1.26
C ASP A 165 11.76 8.49 -2.49
#